data_AF-M9WV89-F1
#
_entry.id   AF-M9WV89-F1
#
_cell.length_a   1.000
_cell.length_b   1.000
_cell.length_c   1.000
_cell.angle_alpha   90.00
_cell.angle_beta   90.00
_cell.angle_gamma   90.00
#
_symmetry.space_group_name_H-M   'P 1'
#
loop_
_entity.id
_entity.type
_entity.pdbx_description
1 polymer ?
#
loop_
_entity_poly.entity_id
_entity_poly.type
_entity_poly.pdbx_seq_one_letter_code
_entity_poly.pdbx_strand_id
1 'polypeptide(L)'
;KYMIANGWTKCFSRISDVGWPSYLIYVALYMVFVEFTIYWVHRELHDIKPLYKYLHATHHIYNKQNTLSPFAGLAFNPIDGILQGAPHVVALFLLPMHFTTHIALLFLKGIWTANIHDCIHAKLWPVMGAGHTIPSHHTTYRHNYGHYTIWDGIGMVRKLFVILFED
;
A
#
# COMPACT_ATOMS: atom_id res chain seq x y z
N LYS A 1 -7.86 -24.88 13.60
CA LYS A 1 -6.40 -24.79 13.80
C LYS A 1 -5.86 -23.73 12.85
N TYR A 2 -5.07 -22.76 13.34
CA TYR A 2 -4.63 -21.57 12.58
C TYR A 2 -3.66 -21.93 11.44
N MET A 3 -3.67 -21.14 10.36
CA MET A 3 -2.84 -21.37 9.15
C MET A 3 -1.33 -21.39 9.44
N ILE A 4 -0.90 -20.59 10.43
CA ILE A 4 0.49 -20.54 10.91
C ILE A 4 0.89 -21.88 11.55
N ALA A 5 0.00 -22.50 12.33
CA ALA A 5 0.27 -23.76 13.00
C ALA A 5 0.32 -24.97 12.04
N ASN A 6 -0.27 -24.84 10.86
CA ASN A 6 -0.18 -25.85 9.79
C ASN A 6 1.02 -25.62 8.85
N GLY A 7 1.85 -24.60 9.08
CA GLY A 7 3.03 -24.30 8.28
C GLY A 7 2.74 -23.72 6.89
N TRP A 8 1.51 -23.24 6.65
CA TRP A 8 1.12 -22.72 5.34
C TRP A 8 1.71 -21.33 5.05
N THR A 9 2.00 -20.57 6.09
CA THR A 9 2.64 -19.24 5.99
C THR A 9 4.08 -19.33 6.47
N LYS A 10 4.99 -18.54 5.87
CA LYS A 10 6.39 -18.41 6.28
C LYS A 10 6.57 -17.47 7.48
N CYS A 11 5.61 -17.45 8.40
CA CYS A 11 5.65 -16.61 9.59
C CYS A 11 6.50 -17.26 10.69
N PHE A 12 7.42 -16.48 11.26
CA PHE A 12 8.19 -16.88 12.43
C PHE A 12 7.88 -15.99 13.63
N SER A 13 8.08 -16.54 14.83
CA SER A 13 7.66 -15.90 16.10
C SER A 13 8.80 -15.19 16.82
N ARG A 14 10.05 -15.58 16.59
CA ARG A 14 11.22 -14.98 17.25
C ARG A 14 12.26 -14.55 16.22
N ILE A 15 12.80 -13.35 16.39
CA ILE A 15 13.88 -12.81 15.53
C ILE A 15 15.15 -13.69 15.63
N SER A 16 15.37 -14.35 16.77
CA SER A 16 16.48 -15.29 16.98
C SER A 16 16.47 -16.47 16.02
N ASP A 17 15.32 -16.85 15.45
CA ASP A 17 15.19 -18.02 14.58
C ASP A 17 15.86 -17.81 13.21
N VAL A 18 16.04 -16.54 12.80
CA VAL A 18 16.63 -16.15 11.51
C VAL A 18 17.85 -15.23 11.64
N GLY A 19 18.04 -14.64 12.82
CA GLY A 19 19.09 -13.65 13.09
C GLY A 19 18.74 -12.24 12.60
N TRP A 20 19.33 -11.22 13.24
CA TRP A 20 19.07 -9.81 12.93
C TRP A 20 19.33 -9.39 11.48
N PRO A 21 20.44 -9.79 10.82
CA PRO A 21 20.68 -9.41 9.43
C PRO A 21 19.61 -9.95 8.48
N SER A 22 19.28 -11.24 8.58
CA SER A 22 18.22 -11.87 7.77
C SER A 22 16.86 -11.24 8.04
N TYR A 23 16.56 -10.95 9.31
CA TYR A 23 15.33 -10.26 9.71
C TYR A 23 15.18 -8.91 9.01
N LEU A 24 16.22 -8.07 9.00
CA LEU A 24 16.17 -6.76 8.33
C LEU A 24 15.99 -6.91 6.81
N ILE A 25 16.65 -7.88 6.18
CA ILE A 25 16.49 -8.17 4.75
C ILE A 25 15.05 -8.63 4.46
N TYR A 26 14.48 -9.50 5.29
CA TYR A 26 13.10 -9.96 5.13
C TYR A 26 12.09 -8.84 5.27
N VAL A 27 12.28 -7.94 6.24
CA VAL A 27 11.43 -6.74 6.39
C VAL A 27 11.54 -5.85 5.15
N ALA A 28 12.75 -5.62 4.64
CA ALA A 28 12.94 -4.80 3.43
C ALA A 28 12.28 -5.43 2.18
N LEU A 29 12.47 -6.73 1.95
CA LEU A 29 11.84 -7.46 0.85
C LEU A 29 10.32 -7.45 0.97
N TYR A 30 9.79 -7.63 2.19
CA TYR A 30 8.37 -7.54 2.47
C TYR A 30 7.81 -6.15 2.12
N MET A 31 8.47 -5.08 2.56
CA MET A 31 8.04 -3.70 2.28
C MET A 31 8.03 -3.42 0.77
N VAL A 32 9.07 -3.83 0.03
CA VAL A 32 9.14 -3.66 -1.43
C VAL A 32 8.03 -4.44 -2.13
N PHE A 33 7.81 -5.71 -1.76
CA PHE A 33 6.79 -6.54 -2.36
C PHE A 33 5.38 -5.99 -2.14
N VAL A 34 5.08 -5.57 -0.91
CA VAL A 34 3.77 -5.03 -0.54
C VAL A 34 3.52 -3.70 -1.24
N GLU A 35 4.49 -2.78 -1.24
CA GLU A 35 4.37 -1.50 -1.94
C GLU A 35 4.13 -1.69 -3.44
N PHE A 36 4.90 -2.57 -4.08
CA PHE A 36 4.76 -2.89 -5.50
C PHE A 36 3.38 -3.46 -5.82
N THR A 37 2.93 -4.46 -5.06
CA THR A 37 1.66 -5.14 -5.36
C THR A 37 0.47 -4.22 -5.10
N ILE A 38 0.51 -3.39 -4.05
CA ILE A 38 -0.53 -2.41 -3.77
C ILE A 38 -0.62 -1.37 -4.88
N TYR A 39 0.52 -0.87 -5.35
CA TYR A 39 0.54 0.09 -6.47
C TYR A 39 -0.24 -0.45 -7.66
N TRP A 40 -0.01 -1.72 -8.04
CA TRP A 40 -0.73 -2.34 -9.14
C TRP A 40 -2.21 -2.54 -8.84
N VAL A 41 -2.55 -3.11 -7.68
CA VAL A 41 -3.97 -3.31 -7.31
C VAL A 41 -4.74 -1.98 -7.34
N HIS A 42 -4.15 -0.93 -6.80
CA HIS A 42 -4.76 0.39 -6.74
C HIS A 42 -4.84 1.04 -8.13
N ARG A 43 -3.81 0.88 -8.97
CA ARG A 43 -3.86 1.30 -10.36
C ARG A 43 -4.96 0.57 -11.14
N GLU A 44 -5.09 -0.74 -11.00
CA GLU A 44 -6.14 -1.52 -11.67
C GLU A 44 -7.55 -1.11 -11.22
N LEU A 45 -7.71 -0.71 -9.94
CA LEU A 45 -8.95 -0.12 -9.43
C LEU A 45 -9.31 1.20 -10.11
N HIS A 46 -8.33 1.92 -10.67
CA HIS A 46 -8.54 3.11 -11.48
C HIS A 46 -8.71 2.81 -12.98
N ASP A 47 -7.85 1.96 -13.54
CA ASP A 47 -7.76 1.72 -14.98
C ASP A 47 -8.95 0.85 -15.47
N ILE A 48 -9.42 -0.11 -14.66
CA ILE A 48 -10.55 -0.97 -15.00
C ILE A 48 -11.86 -0.27 -14.63
N LYS A 49 -12.57 0.23 -15.65
CA LYS A 49 -13.85 0.98 -15.53
C LYS A 49 -14.89 0.38 -14.55
N PRO A 50 -15.22 -0.92 -14.57
CA PRO A 50 -16.15 -1.48 -13.60
C PRO A 50 -15.60 -1.49 -12.17
N LEU A 51 -14.30 -1.74 -11.98
CA LEU A 51 -13.68 -1.71 -10.64
C LEU A 51 -13.73 -0.29 -10.08
N TYR A 52 -13.39 0.71 -10.90
CA TYR A 52 -13.51 2.11 -10.49
C TYR A 52 -14.94 2.45 -10.11
N LYS A 53 -15.90 2.22 -11.01
CA LYS A 53 -17.29 2.64 -10.84
C LYS A 53 -17.95 2.02 -9.59
N TYR A 54 -17.72 0.74 -9.33
CA TYR A 54 -18.44 0.02 -8.28
C TYR A 54 -17.68 -0.09 -6.96
N LEU A 55 -16.35 -0.05 -6.97
CA LEU A 55 -15.53 -0.33 -5.79
C LEU A 55 -14.80 0.93 -5.31
N HIS A 56 -14.17 1.66 -6.23
CA HIS A 56 -13.22 2.71 -5.86
C HIS A 56 -13.80 4.13 -5.92
N ALA A 57 -14.86 4.35 -6.70
CA ALA A 57 -15.49 5.65 -6.86
C ALA A 57 -16.00 6.22 -5.53
N THR A 58 -16.54 5.37 -4.65
CA THR A 58 -17.02 5.79 -3.32
C THR A 58 -15.91 6.39 -2.46
N HIS A 59 -14.70 5.83 -2.52
CA HIS A 59 -13.53 6.39 -1.84
C HIS A 59 -13.17 7.78 -2.39
N HIS A 60 -13.25 7.95 -3.71
CA HIS A 60 -12.97 9.19 -4.42
C HIS A 60 -14.06 10.28 -4.32
N ILE A 61 -15.22 9.98 -3.73
CA ILE A 61 -16.24 11.01 -3.45
C ILE A 61 -15.68 12.06 -2.47
N TYR A 62 -14.75 11.67 -1.61
CA TYR A 62 -14.08 12.53 -0.64
C TYR A 62 -12.89 13.28 -1.25
N ASN A 63 -13.11 13.97 -2.38
CA ASN A 63 -12.05 14.68 -3.12
C ASN A 63 -11.95 16.18 -2.81
N LYS A 64 -12.93 16.74 -2.10
CA LYS A 64 -12.94 18.17 -1.72
C LYS A 64 -12.32 18.34 -0.35
N GLN A 65 -11.64 19.46 -0.14
CA GLN A 65 -10.95 19.77 1.11
C GLN A 65 -11.87 19.82 2.34
N ASN A 66 -13.16 20.08 2.17
CA ASN A 66 -14.17 20.04 3.23
C ASN A 66 -14.73 18.64 3.50
N THR A 67 -14.45 17.66 2.63
CA THR A 67 -14.87 16.26 2.76
C THR A 67 -13.70 15.32 3.04
N LEU A 68 -12.46 15.78 2.82
CA LEU A 68 -11.24 15.08 3.18
C LEU A 68 -11.04 15.12 4.69
N SER A 69 -10.83 13.94 5.27
CA SER A 69 -10.55 13.76 6.69
C SER A 69 -9.75 12.46 6.87
N PRO A 70 -9.11 12.26 8.03
CA PRO A 70 -8.47 10.99 8.36
C PRO A 70 -9.39 9.78 8.18
N PHE A 71 -10.70 9.96 8.40
CA PHE A 71 -11.71 8.91 8.23
C PHE A 71 -12.05 8.64 6.76
N ALA A 72 -11.97 9.65 5.89
CA ALA A 72 -12.15 9.45 4.45
C ALA A 72 -11.07 8.52 3.88
N GLY A 73 -9.86 8.57 4.44
CA GLY A 73 -8.78 7.65 4.11
C GLY A 73 -9.07 6.18 4.42
N LEU A 74 -10.04 5.89 5.30
CA LEU A 74 -10.47 4.52 5.65
C LEU A 74 -11.85 4.16 5.07
N ALA A 75 -12.51 5.11 4.39
CA ALA A 75 -13.85 4.94 3.84
C ALA A 75 -13.79 4.27 2.46
N PHE A 76 -13.54 2.97 2.44
CA PHE A 76 -13.52 2.14 1.24
C PHE A 76 -14.77 1.29 1.11
N ASN A 77 -15.10 0.90 -0.13
CA ASN A 77 -15.93 -0.27 -0.34
C ASN A 77 -15.24 -1.50 0.31
N PRO A 78 -15.97 -2.42 0.98
CA PRO A 78 -15.34 -3.58 1.62
C PRO A 78 -14.46 -4.41 0.68
N ILE A 79 -14.84 -4.55 -0.60
CA ILE A 79 -14.05 -5.29 -1.60
C ILE A 79 -12.79 -4.52 -1.98
N ASP A 80 -12.88 -3.19 -2.12
CA ASP A 80 -11.71 -2.34 -2.36
C ASP A 80 -10.70 -2.47 -1.20
N GLY A 81 -11.18 -2.37 0.05
CA GLY A 81 -10.35 -2.58 1.22
C GLY A 81 -9.71 -3.97 1.29
N ILE A 82 -10.45 -5.04 0.90
CA ILE A 82 -9.89 -6.40 0.80
C ILE A 82 -8.82 -6.47 -0.27
N LEU A 83 -9.04 -5.90 -1.46
CA LEU A 83 -8.09 -5.93 -2.56
C LEU A 83 -6.79 -5.20 -2.16
N GLN A 84 -6.88 -4.02 -1.55
CA GLN A 84 -5.71 -3.29 -1.07
C GLN A 84 -5.04 -3.93 0.16
N GLY A 85 -5.77 -4.73 0.93
CA GLY A 85 -5.25 -5.49 2.09
C GLY A 85 -4.59 -6.83 1.71
N ALA A 86 -5.10 -7.50 0.67
CA ALA A 86 -4.67 -8.82 0.22
C ALA A 86 -3.16 -8.97 -0.01
N PRO A 87 -2.43 -7.98 -0.56
CA PRO A 87 -0.97 -8.04 -0.70
C PRO A 87 -0.22 -8.40 0.59
N HIS A 88 -0.68 -7.91 1.74
CA HIS A 88 -0.06 -8.19 3.04
C HIS A 88 -0.24 -9.65 3.44
N VAL A 89 -1.41 -10.22 3.15
CA VAL A 89 -1.74 -11.61 3.45
C VAL A 89 -1.00 -12.55 2.50
N VAL A 90 -1.00 -12.25 1.20
CA VAL A 90 -0.28 -13.01 0.16
C VAL A 90 1.22 -13.02 0.44
N ALA A 91 1.80 -11.90 0.88
CA ALA A 91 3.21 -11.81 1.23
C ALA A 91 3.62 -12.84 2.30
N LEU A 92 2.74 -13.18 3.25
CA LEU A 92 3.05 -14.16 4.31
C LEU A 92 3.26 -15.59 3.78
N PHE A 93 2.76 -15.93 2.59
CA PHE A 93 2.99 -17.24 1.98
C PHE A 93 4.28 -17.29 1.17
N LEU A 94 4.72 -16.14 0.65
CA LEU A 94 5.85 -16.04 -0.27
C LEU A 94 7.16 -15.71 0.46
N LEU A 95 7.11 -14.79 1.43
CA LEU A 95 8.27 -14.23 2.11
C LEU A 95 8.28 -14.59 3.59
N PRO A 96 9.45 -14.92 4.17
CA PRO A 96 9.58 -15.06 5.61
C PRO A 96 9.25 -13.74 6.32
N MET A 97 8.41 -13.77 7.34
CA MET A 97 8.04 -12.55 8.05
C MET A 97 7.85 -12.78 9.55
N HIS A 98 8.34 -11.86 10.37
CA HIS A 98 8.11 -11.87 11.81
C HIS A 98 6.67 -11.45 12.11
N PHE A 99 5.91 -12.29 12.82
CA PHE A 99 4.49 -12.09 13.03
C PHE A 99 4.17 -10.74 13.70
N THR A 100 4.84 -10.42 14.81
CA THR A 100 4.60 -9.16 15.54
C THR A 100 4.96 -7.94 14.69
N THR A 101 6.02 -8.03 13.89
CA THR A 101 6.43 -6.95 13.00
C THR A 101 5.41 -6.74 11.89
N HIS A 102 4.86 -7.81 11.32
CA HIS A 102 3.79 -7.73 10.33
C HIS A 102 2.56 -7.00 10.87
N ILE A 103 2.10 -7.36 12.07
CA ILE A 103 0.95 -6.71 12.72
C ILE A 103 1.26 -5.23 13.04
N ALA A 104 2.46 -4.93 13.53
CA ALA A 104 2.89 -3.55 13.78
C ALA A 104 2.90 -2.70 12.50
N LEU A 105 3.41 -3.25 11.39
CA LEU A 105 3.40 -2.58 10.08
C LEU A 105 1.98 -2.35 9.55
N LEU A 106 1.06 -3.31 9.73
CA LEU A 106 -0.36 -3.13 9.39
C LEU A 106 -1.01 -2.00 10.20
N PHE A 107 -0.70 -1.90 11.49
CA PHE A 107 -1.20 -0.83 12.34
C PHE A 107 -0.63 0.54 11.93
N LEU A 108 0.69 0.61 11.73
CA LEU A 108 1.36 1.82 11.24
C LEU A 108 0.85 2.25 9.86
N LYS A 109 0.48 1.30 9.00
CA LYS A 109 -0.22 1.56 7.75
C LYS A 109 -1.55 2.25 7.97
N GLY A 110 -2.37 1.80 8.93
CA GLY A 110 -3.63 2.47 9.24
C GLY A 110 -3.43 3.93 9.67
N ILE A 111 -2.43 4.19 10.52
CA ILE A 111 -2.05 5.54 10.93
C ILE A 111 -1.59 6.37 9.73
N TRP A 112 -0.75 5.77 8.87
CA TRP A 112 -0.25 6.41 7.67
C TRP A 112 -1.38 6.76 6.70
N THR A 113 -2.30 5.82 6.43
CA THR A 113 -3.48 6.05 5.59
C THR A 113 -4.35 7.17 6.15
N ALA A 114 -4.53 7.26 7.46
CA ALA A 114 -5.22 8.38 8.09
C ALA A 114 -4.46 9.70 7.88
N ASN A 115 -3.14 9.70 8.07
CA ASN A 115 -2.30 10.89 7.91
C ASN A 115 -2.25 11.40 6.47
N ILE A 116 -2.20 10.56 5.44
CA ILE A 116 -2.17 11.04 4.04
C ILE A 116 -3.51 11.62 3.56
N HIS A 117 -4.58 11.54 4.37
CA HIS A 117 -5.91 12.12 4.10
C HIS A 117 -6.31 13.21 5.09
N ASP A 118 -5.42 13.62 6.02
CA ASP A 118 -5.72 14.56 7.09
C ASP A 118 -5.62 16.05 6.69
N CYS A 119 -5.25 16.34 5.44
CA CYS A 119 -4.99 17.68 4.91
C CYS A 119 -3.86 18.47 5.62
N ILE A 120 -3.05 17.83 6.46
CA ILE A 120 -1.93 18.43 7.18
C ILE A 120 -0.63 18.12 6.44
N HIS A 121 0.06 19.17 5.99
CA HIS A 121 1.23 19.04 5.13
C HIS A 121 2.53 19.25 5.90
N ALA A 122 3.27 18.16 6.16
CA ALA A 122 4.57 18.22 6.82
C ALA A 122 5.74 18.65 5.90
N LYS A 123 5.53 18.69 4.56
CA LYS A 123 6.55 19.07 3.54
C LYS A 123 7.88 18.29 3.63
N LEU A 124 7.83 16.99 3.98
CA LEU A 124 9.02 16.15 4.16
C LEU A 124 9.31 15.31 2.91
N TRP A 125 10.14 15.79 1.97
CA TRP A 125 10.66 14.95 0.88
C TRP A 125 11.73 13.97 1.42
N PRO A 126 11.79 12.68 1.01
CA PRO A 126 11.02 11.99 -0.05
C PRO A 126 9.83 11.19 0.52
N VAL A 127 9.18 11.63 1.60
CA VAL A 127 8.04 10.95 2.24
C VAL A 127 6.74 11.66 1.83
N MET A 128 5.97 11.05 0.93
CA MET A 128 4.79 11.67 0.32
C MET A 128 3.59 11.60 1.26
N GLY A 129 3.43 12.64 2.08
CA GLY A 129 2.27 12.81 2.95
C GLY A 129 1.03 13.38 2.24
N ALA A 130 0.07 13.92 3.00
CA ALA A 130 -1.20 14.46 2.49
C ALA A 130 -1.05 15.51 1.38
N GLY A 131 0.05 16.26 1.37
CA GLY A 131 0.31 17.31 0.36
C GLY A 131 0.69 16.79 -1.02
N HIS A 132 0.93 15.48 -1.13
CA HIS A 132 1.15 14.84 -2.41
C HIS A 132 -0.08 14.01 -2.80
N THR A 133 -0.57 13.12 -1.92
CA THR A 133 -1.70 12.22 -2.20
C THR A 133 -3.00 12.96 -2.52
N ILE A 134 -3.32 14.04 -1.80
CA ILE A 134 -4.58 14.75 -2.03
C ILE A 134 -4.62 15.44 -3.42
N PRO A 135 -3.67 16.34 -3.76
CA PRO A 135 -3.71 17.02 -5.05
C PRO A 135 -3.36 16.10 -6.23
N SER A 136 -2.49 15.08 -6.07
CA SER A 136 -2.09 14.22 -7.21
C SER A 136 -2.99 13.01 -7.41
N HIS A 137 -3.55 12.41 -6.36
CA HIS A 137 -4.40 11.22 -6.47
C HIS A 137 -5.90 11.55 -6.37
N HIS A 138 -6.35 12.18 -5.29
CA HIS A 138 -7.78 12.47 -5.08
C HIS A 138 -8.34 13.58 -5.98
N THR A 139 -7.50 14.52 -6.40
CA THR A 139 -7.94 15.61 -7.31
C THR A 139 -7.69 15.29 -8.79
N THR A 140 -6.56 14.67 -9.16
CA THR A 140 -6.26 14.39 -10.58
C THR A 140 -6.54 12.96 -11.04
N TYR A 141 -6.78 12.02 -10.13
CA TYR A 141 -7.11 10.61 -10.38
C TYR A 141 -6.08 9.82 -11.21
N ARG A 142 -4.87 10.36 -11.42
CA ARG A 142 -3.93 9.84 -12.42
C ARG A 142 -2.54 9.50 -11.89
N HIS A 143 -2.27 9.78 -10.62
CA HIS A 143 -0.94 9.65 -10.03
C HIS A 143 -1.03 9.22 -8.55
N ASN A 144 0.08 8.72 -8.00
CA ASN A 144 0.29 8.33 -6.61
C ASN A 144 -0.60 7.19 -6.10
N TYR A 145 -0.47 6.02 -6.73
CA TYR A 145 -1.18 4.80 -6.31
C TYR A 145 -0.50 4.03 -5.17
N GLY A 146 0.76 4.34 -4.86
CA GLY A 146 1.53 3.69 -3.77
C GLY A 146 1.25 4.27 -2.39
N HIS A 147 1.66 3.58 -1.32
CA HIS A 147 1.44 4.04 0.05
C HIS A 147 2.56 4.95 0.54
N TYR A 148 3.83 4.54 0.46
CA TYR A 148 4.89 5.16 1.26
C TYR A 148 5.80 6.09 0.47
N THR A 149 6.30 5.67 -0.69
CA THR A 149 6.92 6.48 -1.76
C THR A 149 7.68 5.64 -2.77
N ILE A 150 7.87 6.24 -3.96
CA ILE A 150 8.98 6.08 -4.95
C ILE A 150 8.51 5.74 -6.37
N TRP A 151 7.38 5.05 -6.57
CA TRP A 151 7.01 4.58 -7.92
C TRP A 151 6.54 5.67 -8.89
N ASP A 152 5.97 6.78 -8.40
CA ASP A 152 5.63 7.93 -9.24
C ASP A 152 6.73 9.02 -9.30
N GLY A 153 7.73 8.96 -8.41
CA GLY A 153 8.89 9.87 -8.42
C GLY A 153 10.09 9.37 -9.23
N ILE A 154 10.18 8.05 -9.48
CA ILE A 154 11.22 7.47 -10.32
C ILE A 154 10.70 7.33 -11.76
N GLY A 155 10.99 8.36 -12.56
CA GLY A 155 10.91 8.28 -14.03
C GLY A 155 11.78 7.17 -14.66
N MET A 156 12.58 6.46 -13.86
CA MET A 156 13.35 5.28 -14.28
C MET A 156 12.47 4.03 -14.48
N VAL A 157 11.37 3.88 -13.73
CA VAL A 157 10.48 2.72 -13.88
C VAL A 157 9.60 2.91 -15.11
N ARG A 158 9.18 4.13 -15.40
CA ARG A 158 8.42 4.45 -16.62
C ARG A 158 9.20 4.15 -17.91
N LYS A 159 10.52 4.34 -17.92
CA LYS A 159 11.36 4.00 -19.09
C LYS A 159 11.72 2.52 -19.16
N LEU A 160 11.95 1.84 -18.03
CA LEU A 160 12.29 0.41 -18.07
C LEU A 160 11.07 -0.48 -18.36
N PHE A 161 9.86 -0.12 -17.91
CA PHE A 161 8.66 -0.93 -18.08
C PHE A 161 8.02 -0.81 -19.46
N VAL A 162 8.00 0.39 -20.06
CA VAL A 162 7.54 0.60 -21.45
C VAL A 162 8.46 -0.15 -22.44
N ILE A 163 9.75 -0.32 -22.12
CA ILE A 163 10.70 -1.07 -22.94
C ILE A 163 10.56 -2.60 -22.76
N LEU A 164 9.96 -3.08 -21.66
CA LEU A 164 9.90 -4.50 -21.33
C LEU A 164 8.52 -5.14 -21.53
N PHE A 165 7.43 -4.36 -21.53
CA PHE A 165 6.07 -4.92 -21.44
C PHE A 165 5.00 -4.19 -22.26
N GLU A 166 5.37 -3.21 -23.09
CA GLU A 166 4.47 -2.62 -24.10
C GLU A 166 5.09 -2.86 -25.49
N ASP A 167 4.46 -3.71 -26.30
CA ASP A 167 4.60 -3.72 -27.76
C ASP A 167 3.78 -2.57 -28.37
#